data_AF-A0A9P4S1T8-F1
#
_entry.id   AF-A0A9P4S1T8-F1
#
_cell.length_a   1.000
_cell.length_b   1.000
_cell.length_c   1.000
_cell.angle_alpha   90.00
_cell.angle_beta   90.00
_cell.angle_gamma   90.00
#
_symmetry.space_group_name_H-M   'P 1'
#
loop_
_entity.id
_entity.type
_entity.pdbx_description
1 polymer ?
#
loop_
_entity_poly.entity_id
_entity_poly.type
_entity_poly.pdbx_seq_one_letter_code
_entity_poly.pdbx_strand_id
1 'polypeptide(L)' 'MNSKEAYVAFKEFMSESFSSGLYSDLVVVCCEDRYNLHRFVLGGRCEYFANAFKQGFKEAESGVIKLHDDDPTAV' A
#
# COMPACT_ATOMS: atom_id res chain seq x y z
N MET A 1 7.29 27.18 -8.97
CA MET A 1 6.52 26.07 -9.58
C MET A 1 5.05 26.43 -9.50
N ASN A 2 4.36 26.47 -10.64
CA ASN A 2 2.92 26.72 -10.65
C ASN A 2 2.13 25.43 -10.33
N SER A 3 0.81 25.55 -10.11
CA SER A 3 -0.05 24.43 -9.73
C SER A 3 -0.06 23.27 -10.75
N LYS A 4 0.02 23.58 -12.05
CA LYS A 4 0.06 22.55 -13.11
C LYS A 4 1.38 21.78 -13.09
N GLU A 5 2.50 22.49 -12.99
CA GLU A 5 3.82 21.89 -12.88
C GLU A 5 3.93 21.00 -11.64
N ALA A 6 3.40 21.46 -10.50
CA ALA A 6 3.39 20.69 -9.26
C ALA A 6 2.60 19.38 -9.39
N TYR A 7 1.44 19.42 -10.05
CA TYR A 7 0.63 18.22 -10.28
C TYR A 7 1.32 17.20 -11.18
N VAL A 8 1.97 17.67 -12.27
CA VAL A 8 2.71 16.79 -13.19
C VAL A 8 3.87 16.11 -12.46
N ALA A 9 4.68 16.88 -11.74
CA ALA A 9 5.81 16.35 -10.96
C ALA A 9 5.34 15.32 -9.92
N PHE A 10 4.25 15.60 -9.21
CA PHE A 10 3.67 14.65 -8.26
C PHE A 10 3.23 13.35 -8.94
N LYS A 11 2.56 13.44 -10.09
CA LYS A 11 2.06 12.27 -10.82
C LYS A 11 3.20 11.39 -11.32
N GLU A 12 4.24 11.99 -11.88
CA GLU A 12 5.44 11.28 -12.35
C GLU A 12 6.15 10.58 -11.19
N PHE A 13 6.38 11.31 -10.09
CA PHE A 13 6.99 10.76 -8.89
C PHE A 13 6.19 9.58 -8.31
N MET A 14 4.87 9.68 -8.22
CA MET A 14 4.02 8.60 -7.72
C MET A 14 4.10 7.34 -8.61
N SER A 15 4.19 7.52 -9.92
CA SER A 15 4.35 6.39 -10.87
C SER A 15 5.72 5.71 -10.73
N GLU A 16 6.78 6.50 -10.59
CA GLU A 16 8.13 5.97 -10.36
C GLU A 16 8.21 5.24 -9.00
N SER A 17 7.69 5.87 -7.96
CA SER A 17 7.63 5.34 -6.60
C SER A 17 6.88 3.99 -6.54
N PHE A 18 5.76 3.88 -7.24
CA PHE A 18 5.01 2.63 -7.33
C PHE A 18 5.77 1.51 -8.07
N SER A 19 6.39 1.82 -9.20
CA SER A 19 7.08 0.81 -10.02
C SER A 19 8.42 0.35 -9.45
N SER A 20 9.16 1.26 -8.80
CA SER A 20 10.47 0.98 -8.20
C SER A 20 10.38 0.51 -6.74
N GLY A 21 9.27 0.79 -6.05
CA GLY A 21 9.15 0.60 -4.61
C GLY A 21 9.85 1.68 -3.77
N LEU A 22 10.29 2.78 -4.38
CA LEU A 22 10.92 3.89 -3.67
C LEU A 22 9.97 4.43 -2.57
N TYR A 23 10.48 4.66 -1.36
CA TYR A 23 9.70 5.09 -0.19
C TYR A 23 8.53 4.18 0.20
N SER A 24 8.50 2.92 -0.28
CA SER A 24 7.54 1.94 0.23
C SER A 24 7.77 1.68 1.72
N ASP A 25 6.67 1.55 2.46
CA ASP A 25 6.61 1.34 3.91
C ASP A 25 5.65 0.18 4.27
N LEU A 26 5.25 -0.58 3.25
CA LEU A 26 4.36 -1.73 3.32
C LEU A 26 4.77 -2.79 2.30
N VAL A 27 4.75 -4.04 2.73
CA VAL A 27 4.79 -5.21 1.86
C VAL A 27 3.45 -5.93 1.94
N VAL A 28 2.75 -6.04 0.81
CA VAL A 28 1.58 -6.90 0.70
C VAL A 28 2.01 -8.22 0.07
N VAL A 29 1.72 -9.32 0.75
CA VAL A 29 1.98 -10.67 0.27
C VAL A 29 0.65 -11.28 -0.13
N CYS A 30 0.54 -11.68 -1.39
CA CYS A 30 -0.62 -12.40 -1.93
C CYS A 30 -0.10 -13.72 -2.49
N CYS A 31 -0.46 -14.83 -1.89
CA CYS A 31 0.09 -16.15 -2.22
C CYS A 31 1.64 -16.14 -2.17
N GLU A 32 2.31 -16.33 -3.31
CA GLU A 32 3.77 -16.29 -3.44
C GLU A 32 4.30 -14.90 -3.82
N ASP A 33 3.43 -14.02 -4.31
CA ASP A 33 3.79 -12.70 -4.81
C ASP A 33 3.94 -11.68 -3.67
N ARG A 34 4.89 -10.77 -3.85
CA ARG A 34 5.20 -9.68 -2.91
C ARG A 34 5.18 -8.34 -3.61
N TYR A 35 4.43 -7.40 -3.04
CA TYR A 35 4.28 -6.05 -3.57
C TYR A 35 4.77 -5.03 -2.54
N ASN A 36 5.79 -4.24 -2.90
CA ASN A 36 6.22 -3.09 -2.12
C ASN A 36 5.30 -1.90 -2.43
N LEU A 37 4.54 -1.46 -1.42
CA LEU A 37 3.46 -0.48 -1.56
C LEU A 37 3.58 0.61 -0.48
N HIS A 38 2.68 1.60 -0.56
CA HIS A 38 2.68 2.77 0.32
C HIS A 38 1.41 2.81 1.18
N ARG A 39 1.58 2.85 2.50
CA ARG A 39 0.47 2.86 3.47
C ARG A 39 -0.47 4.02 3.27
N PHE A 40 0.04 5.22 2.97
CA PHE A 40 -0.82 6.40 2.79
C PHE A 40 -1.75 6.25 1.58
N VAL A 41 -1.28 5.60 0.51
CA VAL A 41 -2.08 5.35 -0.69
C VAL A 41 -3.19 4.35 -0.35
N LEU A 42 -2.87 3.20 0.24
CA LEU A 42 -3.87 2.18 0.54
C LEU A 42 -4.82 2.60 1.67
N GLY A 43 -4.30 3.16 2.76
CA GLY A 43 -5.10 3.62 3.89
C GLY A 43 -6.03 4.78 3.53
N GLY A 44 -5.63 5.65 2.60
CA GLY A 44 -6.51 6.70 2.07
C GLY A 44 -7.59 6.20 1.10
N ARG A 45 -7.47 4.97 0.58
CA ARG A 45 -8.35 4.41 -0.46
C ARG A 45 -9.15 3.19 -0.03
N CYS A 46 -8.80 2.56 1.10
CA CYS A 46 -9.42 1.33 1.58
C CYS A 46 -9.42 1.27 3.11
N GLU A 47 -10.62 1.14 3.69
CA GLU A 47 -10.81 1.16 5.15
C GLU A 47 -10.19 -0.06 5.85
N TYR A 48 -10.16 -1.23 5.20
CA TYR A 48 -9.46 -2.41 5.72
C TYR A 48 -7.98 -2.09 6.01
N PHE A 49 -7.28 -1.54 5.01
CA PHE A 49 -5.88 -1.14 5.17
C PHE A 49 -5.73 0.00 6.19
N ALA A 50 -6.63 0.99 6.17
CA ALA A 50 -6.62 2.07 7.15
C ALA A 50 -6.70 1.55 8.60
N ASN A 51 -7.52 0.53 8.83
CA ASN A 51 -7.65 -0.11 10.15
C ASN A 51 -6.43 -0.97 10.48
N ALA A 52 -5.90 -1.74 9.52
CA ALA A 52 -4.71 -2.56 9.71
C ALA A 52 -3.44 -1.76 10.07
N PHE A 53 -3.38 -0.48 9.69
CA PHE A 53 -2.25 0.40 10.02
C PHE A 53 -2.37 1.11 11.38
N LYS A 54 -3.49 0.93 12.11
CA LYS A 54 -3.66 1.50 13.45
C LYS A 54 -2.77 0.77 14.46
N GLN A 55 -2.34 1.49 15.50
CA GLN A 55 -1.53 0.90 16.58
C GLN A 55 -2.27 -0.28 17.24
N GLY A 56 -1.50 -1.29 17.67
CA GLY A 56 -2.02 -2.51 18.29
C GLY A 56 -2.27 -3.67 17.31
N PHE A 57 -2.09 -3.45 16.00
CA PHE A 57 -2.08 -4.51 14.99
C PHE A 57 -0.65 -4.87 14.60
N LYS A 58 -0.41 -6.17 14.37
CA LYS A 58 0.90 -6.67 13.93
C LYS A 58 1.29 -6.07 12.58
N GLU A 59 0.32 -5.84 11.70
CA GLU A 59 0.48 -5.24 10.39
C GLU A 59 1.01 -3.81 10.50
N ALA A 60 0.52 -3.05 11.49
CA ALA A 60 0.98 -1.70 11.75
C ALA A 60 2.46 -1.66 12.16
N GLU A 61 2.90 -2.59 12.99
CA GLU A 61 4.28 -2.69 13.48
C GLU A 61 5.23 -3.29 12.45
N SER A 62 4.82 -4.38 11.80
CA SER A 62 5.66 -5.16 10.88
C SER A 62 5.77 -4.55 9.49
N GLY A 63 4.76 -3.77 9.06
CA GLY A 63 4.66 -3.32 7.67
C GLY A 63 4.48 -4.44 6.68
N VAL A 64 3.96 -5.59 7.12
CA VAL A 64 3.67 -6.72 6.25
C VAL A 64 2.20 -7.11 6.43
N ILE A 65 1.46 -7.13 5.33
CA ILE A 65 0.10 -7.66 5.29
C ILE A 65 0.11 -8.91 4.43
N LYS A 66 -0.37 -10.02 4.99
CA LYS A 66 -0.62 -11.24 4.22
C LYS A 66 -2.10 -11.28 3.88
N LEU A 67 -2.40 -11.22 2.58
CA LEU A 67 -3.74 -11.50 2.09
C LEU A 67 -3.81 -13.02 1.89
N HIS A 68 -4.63 -13.65 2.72
CA HIS A 68 -4.98 -15.05 2.54
C HIS A 68 -6.10 -15.10 1.51
N ASP A 69 -6.03 -16.02 0.55
CA ASP A 69 -7.22 -16.36 -0.23
C ASP A 69 -8.29 -16.84 0.76
N ASP A 70 -9.44 -16.17 0.77
CA ASP A 70 -10.63 -16.75 1.37
C ASP A 70 -10.87 -18.09 0.66
N ASP A 71 -11.05 -19.16 1.43
CA ASP A 71 -11.36 -20.48 0.87
C ASP A 71 -12.56 -20.32 -0.09
N PRO A 72 -12.48 -20.76 -1.35
CA PRO A 72 -13.59 -20.61 -2.30
C PRO A 72 -14.88 -21.33 -1.84
N THR A 73 -14.82 -22.16 -0.79
CA THR A 73 -15.96 -22.81 -0.13
C THR A 73 -16.49 -22.05 1.09
N ALA A 74 -15.91 -20.90 1.45
CA ALA A 74 -16.41 -20.01 2.49
C ALA A 74 -17.62 -19.18 1.99
N VAL A 75 -18.69 -19.86 1.58
CA VAL A 75 -20.04 -19.31 1.32
C VAL A 75 -21.11 -20.38 1.50
#